data_AF-A0AAP5H9G0-F1
#
_entry.id   AF-A0AAP5H9G0-F1
#
_cell.length_a   1.000
_cell.length_b   1.000
_cell.length_c   1.000
_cell.angle_alpha   90.00
_cell.angle_beta   90.00
_cell.angle_gamma   90.00
#
_symmetry.space_group_name_H-M   'P 1'
#
loop_
_entity.id
_entity.type
_entity.pdbx_description
1 polymer ?
#
loop_
_entity_poly.entity_id
_entity_poly.type
_entity_poly.pdbx_seq_one_letter_code
_entity_poly.pdbx_strand_id
1 'polypeptide(L)'
;MSTELENILSGQGAVAPAPETRPEPQPEQPAEPQANAEPAFEGDLPADENATVSVKAVIAEREKGKKRYTEAVESFEKRMSEQAQQFEARFNQLFAQLAPKPAQPEPEQAPDIWTDPDAYLQRGVQQAVSPVMGQLKAMQRGMADMMFRDKPGLVGEAEKAFNDAANAGRLSREFIQQVNSSENPWVAAVEWHQQQTVMAEIGSDPAAYKQKLRDELKAELMAEFQQGQQPGAQRAAPVMPGNFATGRNVGARTGPAYSGPPALDDILGQRR
;
A
#
# COMPACT_ATOMS: atom_id res chain seq x y z
N MET A 1 26.69 -11.11 40.90
CA MET A 1 27.04 -12.06 39.83
C MET A 1 28.08 -11.39 38.94
N SER A 2 29.33 -11.34 39.40
CA SER A 2 30.37 -10.49 38.81
C SER A 2 31.67 -11.27 38.55
N THR A 3 31.64 -12.59 38.68
CA THR A 3 32.84 -13.45 38.66
C THR A 3 33.06 -14.16 37.33
N GLU A 4 32.10 -14.13 36.39
CA GLU A 4 32.29 -14.76 35.07
C GLU A 4 32.96 -13.84 34.05
N LEU A 5 32.84 -12.51 34.17
CA LEU A 5 33.45 -11.57 33.22
C LEU A 5 34.93 -11.31 33.52
N GLU A 6 35.37 -11.55 34.76
CA GLU A 6 36.76 -11.32 35.19
C GLU A 6 37.67 -12.53 34.84
N ASN A 7 37.07 -13.71 34.63
CA ASN A 7 37.79 -14.94 34.31
C ASN A 7 38.10 -15.09 32.80
N ILE A 8 37.47 -14.28 31.94
CA ILE A 8 37.68 -14.30 30.49
C ILE A 8 38.73 -13.25 30.07
N LEU A 9 39.01 -12.26 30.93
CA LEU A 9 39.93 -11.16 30.64
C LEU A 9 41.36 -11.38 31.19
N SER A 10 41.55 -12.36 32.10
CA SER A 10 42.88 -12.78 32.55
C SER A 10 43.36 -13.95 31.70
N GLY A 11 44.14 -13.66 30.65
CA GLY A 11 44.78 -14.65 29.78
C GLY A 11 45.71 -15.59 30.54
N GLN A 12 45.15 -16.65 31.12
CA GLN A 12 45.89 -17.77 31.70
C GLN A 12 45.43 -19.05 31.01
N GLY A 13 46.32 -19.54 30.13
CA GLY A 13 46.09 -20.72 29.33
C GLY A 13 46.01 -22.01 30.16
N ALA A 14 45.10 -22.88 29.76
CA ALA A 14 45.21 -24.31 29.96
C ALA A 14 45.46 -24.97 28.59
N VAL A 15 46.52 -25.77 28.54
CA VAL A 15 47.13 -26.38 27.37
C VAL A 15 46.58 -27.80 27.16
N ALA A 16 46.11 -28.08 25.94
CA ALA A 16 46.08 -29.37 25.20
C ALA A 16 45.25 -30.57 25.77
N PRO A 17 44.82 -31.57 24.94
CA PRO A 17 45.30 -31.90 23.59
C PRO A 17 44.22 -32.15 22.51
N ALA A 18 44.64 -32.04 21.24
CA ALA A 18 44.03 -32.67 20.06
C ALA A 18 44.75 -34.02 19.77
N PRO A 19 44.37 -34.86 18.79
CA PRO A 19 43.17 -34.91 17.94
C PRO A 19 42.51 -36.32 17.91
N GLU A 20 41.17 -36.44 17.89
CA GLU A 20 40.52 -37.70 17.46
C GLU A 20 40.03 -37.57 16.02
N THR A 21 40.61 -38.43 15.20
CA THR A 21 40.34 -38.73 13.79
C THR A 21 38.85 -39.00 13.53
N ARG A 22 38.23 -38.14 12.73
CA ARG A 22 36.92 -38.38 12.11
C ARG A 22 37.14 -39.23 10.85
N PRO A 23 36.57 -40.45 10.72
CA PRO A 23 36.73 -41.23 9.51
C PRO A 23 35.97 -40.60 8.35
N GLU A 24 36.63 -40.51 7.19
CA GLU A 24 36.02 -40.22 5.89
C GLU A 24 34.95 -41.28 5.53
N PRO A 25 33.86 -40.90 4.84
CA PRO A 25 32.91 -41.86 4.31
C PRO A 25 33.45 -42.46 2.99
N GLN A 26 33.66 -43.78 2.97
CA GLN A 26 33.78 -44.54 1.71
C GLN A 26 32.41 -45.09 1.28
N PRO A 27 32.21 -45.32 -0.03
CA PRO A 27 30.90 -45.52 -0.65
C PRO A 27 30.50 -47.00 -0.67
N GLU A 28 29.27 -47.32 -0.26
CA GLU A 28 28.64 -48.61 -0.56
C GLU A 28 27.35 -48.41 -1.38
N GLN A 29 27.28 -49.21 -2.45
CA GLN A 29 26.27 -49.24 -3.50
C GLN A 29 24.92 -49.84 -3.02
N PRO A 30 23.83 -49.65 -3.79
CA PRO A 30 22.45 -49.76 -3.34
C PRO A 30 21.93 -51.20 -3.29
N ALA A 31 21.15 -51.53 -2.25
CA ALA A 31 20.33 -52.74 -2.19
C ALA A 31 18.93 -52.50 -2.80
N GLU A 32 18.51 -53.44 -3.65
CA GLU A 32 17.22 -53.49 -4.37
C GLU A 32 15.98 -53.55 -3.44
N PRO A 33 14.83 -52.94 -3.83
CA PRO A 33 13.60 -53.02 -3.07
C PRO A 33 12.79 -54.30 -3.36
N GLN A 34 12.49 -55.07 -2.31
CA GLN A 34 11.53 -56.18 -2.33
C GLN A 34 10.09 -55.68 -2.56
N ALA A 35 9.43 -56.30 -3.53
CA ALA A 35 8.02 -56.16 -3.85
C ALA A 35 7.12 -56.80 -2.77
N ASN A 36 6.02 -56.14 -2.40
CA ASN A 36 4.99 -56.69 -1.51
C ASN A 36 3.58 -56.50 -2.11
N ALA A 37 2.98 -57.65 -2.43
CA ALA A 37 1.57 -58.06 -2.35
C ALA A 37 0.42 -57.22 -2.97
N GLU A 38 -0.25 -57.82 -3.96
CA GLU A 38 -1.64 -57.59 -4.38
C GLU A 38 -2.64 -58.15 -3.34
N PRO A 39 -3.85 -57.57 -3.20
CA PRO A 39 -5.01 -58.25 -2.64
C PRO A 39 -6.00 -58.69 -3.73
N ALA A 40 -6.42 -59.96 -3.64
CA ALA A 40 -7.46 -60.58 -4.46
C ALA A 40 -8.86 -59.99 -4.18
N PHE A 41 -9.68 -59.85 -5.22
CA PHE A 41 -11.10 -59.51 -5.11
C PHE A 41 -11.93 -60.62 -5.75
N GLU A 42 -12.69 -61.32 -4.92
CA GLU A 42 -13.62 -62.38 -5.30
C GLU A 42 -15.03 -61.84 -5.11
N GLY A 43 -15.84 -61.87 -6.17
CA GLY A 43 -17.19 -61.30 -6.19
C GLY A 43 -18.01 -61.86 -7.34
N ASP A 44 -18.78 -62.89 -7.00
CA ASP A 44 -19.81 -63.62 -7.75
C ASP A 44 -20.76 -62.74 -8.60
N LEU A 45 -21.09 -63.20 -9.81
CA LEU A 45 -22.20 -62.73 -10.65
C LEU A 45 -23.26 -63.83 -10.72
N PRO A 46 -24.57 -63.53 -10.56
CA PRO A 46 -25.60 -64.40 -11.11
C PRO A 46 -26.07 -63.87 -12.47
N ALA A 47 -25.94 -64.75 -13.47
CA ALA A 47 -26.53 -64.63 -14.80
C ALA A 47 -28.04 -64.92 -14.73
N ASP A 48 -28.85 -64.16 -15.47
CA ASP A 48 -30.23 -64.53 -15.80
C ASP A 48 -30.38 -64.61 -17.33
N GLU A 49 -30.64 -65.83 -17.79
CA GLU A 49 -30.92 -66.21 -19.17
C GLU A 49 -32.38 -65.90 -19.51
N ASN A 50 -32.68 -64.76 -20.13
CA ASN A 50 -33.86 -64.56 -20.99
C ASN A 50 -33.86 -63.22 -21.74
N ALA A 51 -32.76 -62.87 -22.40
CA ALA A 51 -32.69 -61.66 -23.22
C ALA A 51 -32.48 -62.02 -24.69
N THR A 52 -33.56 -62.35 -25.42
CA THR A 52 -33.54 -62.24 -26.89
C THR A 52 -33.51 -60.75 -27.25
N VAL A 53 -32.33 -60.16 -27.24
CA VAL A 53 -32.13 -58.75 -27.59
C VAL A 53 -32.36 -58.60 -29.10
N SER A 54 -33.42 -57.89 -29.49
CA SER A 54 -33.72 -57.66 -30.91
C SER A 54 -32.50 -57.03 -31.60
N VAL A 55 -32.13 -57.49 -32.80
CA VAL A 55 -30.95 -56.98 -33.55
C VAL A 55 -30.97 -55.46 -33.68
N LYS A 56 -32.17 -54.85 -33.79
CA LYS A 56 -32.33 -53.39 -33.78
C LYS A 56 -31.97 -52.74 -32.44
N ALA A 57 -32.30 -53.37 -31.31
CA ALA A 57 -31.86 -52.92 -30.00
C ALA A 57 -30.34 -53.06 -29.83
N VAL A 58 -29.74 -54.15 -30.31
CA VAL A 58 -28.28 -54.35 -30.27
C VAL A 58 -27.53 -53.32 -31.14
N ILE A 59 -28.07 -52.97 -32.32
CA ILE A 59 -27.48 -51.93 -33.18
C ILE A 59 -27.61 -50.55 -32.52
N ALA A 60 -28.78 -50.22 -31.97
CA ALA A 60 -28.99 -48.96 -31.24
C ALA A 60 -28.11 -48.87 -29.99
N GLU A 61 -27.86 -49.98 -29.31
CA GLU A 61 -26.98 -50.06 -28.15
C GLU A 61 -25.49 -49.95 -28.53
N ARG A 62 -25.07 -50.54 -29.67
CA ARG A 62 -23.72 -50.33 -30.23
C ARG A 62 -23.49 -48.89 -30.70
N GLU A 63 -24.48 -48.24 -31.30
CA GLU A 63 -24.37 -46.83 -31.69
C GLU A 63 -24.32 -45.90 -30.47
N LYS A 64 -25.14 -46.15 -29.44
CA LYS A 64 -25.04 -45.45 -28.16
C LYS A 64 -23.70 -45.71 -27.48
N GLY A 65 -23.18 -46.93 -27.56
CA GLY A 65 -21.85 -47.30 -27.08
C GLY A 65 -20.77 -46.48 -27.78
N LYS A 66 -20.75 -46.45 -29.12
CA LYS A 66 -19.79 -45.65 -29.90
C LYS A 66 -19.85 -44.15 -29.57
N LYS A 67 -21.05 -43.59 -29.38
CA LYS A 67 -21.23 -42.20 -28.94
C LYS A 67 -20.66 -41.97 -27.53
N ARG A 68 -20.94 -42.86 -26.58
CA ARG A 68 -20.34 -42.80 -25.24
C ARG A 68 -18.83 -42.98 -25.24
N TYR A 69 -18.29 -43.85 -26.09
CA TYR A 69 -16.85 -44.05 -26.23
C TYR A 69 -16.17 -42.83 -26.84
N THR A 70 -16.77 -42.18 -27.84
CA THR A 70 -16.22 -40.95 -28.44
C THR A 70 -16.27 -39.79 -27.45
N GLU A 71 -17.38 -39.58 -26.75
CA GLU A 71 -17.49 -38.58 -25.69
C GLU A 71 -16.55 -38.88 -24.50
N ALA A 72 -16.34 -40.15 -24.15
CA ALA A 72 -15.40 -40.54 -23.11
C ALA A 72 -13.94 -40.29 -23.52
N VAL A 73 -13.59 -40.52 -24.79
CA VAL A 73 -12.25 -40.22 -25.32
C VAL A 73 -12.03 -38.73 -25.41
N GLU A 74 -13.00 -37.95 -25.91
CA GLU A 74 -12.90 -36.49 -25.98
C GLU A 74 -12.78 -35.85 -24.59
N SER A 75 -13.57 -36.32 -23.62
CA SER A 75 -13.48 -35.83 -22.23
C SER A 75 -12.18 -36.28 -21.54
N PHE A 76 -11.66 -37.46 -21.86
CA PHE A 76 -10.36 -37.93 -21.37
C PHE A 76 -9.21 -37.12 -21.97
N GLU A 77 -9.23 -36.86 -23.27
CA GLU A 77 -8.23 -36.05 -23.97
C GLU A 77 -8.25 -34.59 -23.50
N LYS A 78 -9.45 -34.03 -23.28
CA LYS A 78 -9.63 -32.72 -22.68
C LYS A 78 -9.07 -32.69 -21.26
N ARG A 79 -9.38 -33.67 -20.43
CA ARG A 79 -8.83 -33.76 -19.06
C ARG A 79 -7.32 -33.92 -19.05
N MET A 80 -6.76 -34.67 -20.00
CA MET A 80 -5.32 -34.87 -20.11
C MET A 80 -4.60 -33.60 -20.55
N SER A 81 -5.14 -32.86 -21.52
CA SER A 81 -4.59 -31.58 -21.95
C SER A 81 -4.69 -30.51 -20.86
N GLU A 82 -5.81 -30.45 -20.12
CA GLU A 82 -5.97 -29.57 -18.95
C GLU A 82 -4.96 -29.92 -17.85
N GLN A 83 -4.75 -31.22 -17.58
CA GLN A 83 -3.76 -31.68 -16.61
C GLN A 83 -2.33 -31.39 -17.05
N ALA A 84 -2.02 -31.56 -18.35
CA ALA A 84 -0.72 -31.22 -18.92
C ALA A 84 -0.44 -29.72 -18.81
N GLN A 85 -1.41 -28.88 -19.14
CA GLN A 85 -1.29 -27.42 -18.97
C GLN A 85 -1.10 -27.01 -17.51
N GLN A 86 -1.83 -27.63 -16.58
CA GLN A 86 -1.65 -27.38 -15.15
C GLN A 86 -0.29 -27.85 -14.65
N PHE A 87 0.18 -29.01 -15.12
CA PHE A 87 1.50 -29.52 -14.79
C PHE A 87 2.58 -28.60 -15.32
N GLU A 88 2.48 -28.15 -16.57
CA GLU A 88 3.44 -27.23 -17.19
C GLU A 88 3.42 -25.85 -16.52
N ALA A 89 2.25 -25.33 -16.14
CA ALA A 89 2.16 -24.11 -15.34
C ALA A 89 2.83 -24.25 -13.97
N ARG A 90 2.59 -25.38 -13.27
CA ARG A 90 3.26 -25.69 -12.00
C ARG A 90 4.75 -25.90 -12.18
N PHE A 91 5.16 -26.56 -13.25
CA PHE A 91 6.55 -26.83 -13.56
C PHE A 91 7.29 -25.54 -13.90
N ASN A 92 6.69 -24.64 -14.69
CA ASN A 92 7.22 -23.31 -14.94
C ASN A 92 7.25 -22.46 -13.66
N GLN A 93 6.28 -22.58 -12.77
CA GLN A 93 6.30 -21.88 -11.49
C GLN A 93 7.38 -22.43 -10.55
N LEU A 94 7.61 -23.74 -10.55
CA LEU A 94 8.68 -24.38 -9.80
C LEU A 94 10.03 -24.01 -10.41
N PHE A 95 10.16 -24.05 -11.73
CA PHE A 95 11.36 -23.65 -12.46
C PHE A 95 11.61 -22.15 -12.38
N ALA A 96 10.60 -21.30 -12.22
CA ALA A 96 10.80 -19.87 -11.94
C ALA A 96 11.28 -19.62 -10.50
N GLN A 97 10.96 -20.52 -9.56
CA GLN A 97 11.46 -20.49 -8.19
C GLN A 97 12.86 -21.10 -8.04
N LEU A 98 13.17 -22.15 -8.83
CA LEU A 98 14.47 -22.80 -8.88
C LEU A 98 15.41 -22.19 -9.93
N ALA A 99 14.88 -21.38 -10.85
CA ALA A 99 15.68 -20.57 -11.75
C ALA A 99 16.62 -19.80 -10.83
N PRO A 100 17.94 -19.89 -11.06
CA PRO A 100 18.88 -19.12 -10.29
C PRO A 100 18.41 -17.69 -10.41
N LYS A 101 17.96 -17.12 -9.28
CA LYS A 101 17.72 -15.68 -9.16
C LYS A 101 18.94 -15.06 -9.82
N PRO A 102 18.78 -14.24 -10.89
CA PRO A 102 19.92 -13.69 -11.63
C PRO A 102 20.87 -13.20 -10.58
N ALA A 103 22.10 -13.75 -10.59
CA ALA A 103 23.03 -13.68 -9.48
C ALA A 103 22.86 -12.31 -8.82
N GLN A 104 22.25 -12.28 -7.62
CA GLN A 104 22.37 -11.08 -6.83
C GLN A 104 23.88 -10.86 -6.79
N PRO A 105 24.39 -9.71 -7.25
CA PRO A 105 25.81 -9.44 -7.14
C PRO A 105 26.18 -9.85 -5.73
N GLU A 106 27.15 -10.77 -5.63
CA GLU A 106 27.71 -11.23 -4.36
C GLU A 106 27.70 -10.02 -3.43
N PRO A 107 27.05 -10.07 -2.24
CA PRO A 107 26.91 -8.89 -1.41
C PRO A 107 28.31 -8.31 -1.28
N GLU A 108 28.54 -7.15 -1.92
CA GLU A 108 29.87 -6.56 -2.03
C GLU A 108 30.45 -6.62 -0.63
N GLN A 109 31.56 -7.38 -0.50
CA GLN A 109 32.17 -7.70 0.78
C GLN A 109 32.09 -6.46 1.65
N ALA A 110 31.55 -6.61 2.87
CA ALA A 110 31.46 -5.49 3.79
C ALA A 110 32.79 -4.76 3.77
N PRO A 111 32.83 -3.46 3.36
CA PRO A 111 34.09 -2.76 3.20
C PRO A 111 34.89 -2.96 4.46
N ASP A 112 36.06 -3.57 4.32
CA ASP A 112 36.81 -3.98 5.49
C ASP A 112 37.30 -2.72 6.20
N ILE A 113 37.10 -2.64 7.52
CA ILE A 113 37.50 -1.48 8.34
C ILE A 113 38.98 -1.16 8.12
N TRP A 114 39.78 -2.18 7.85
CA TRP A 114 41.23 -2.09 7.67
C TRP A 114 41.66 -1.68 6.27
N THR A 115 40.84 -1.95 5.25
CA THR A 115 41.17 -1.62 3.86
C THR A 115 40.55 -0.28 3.46
N ASP A 116 39.34 0.00 3.92
CA ASP A 116 38.59 1.21 3.58
C ASP A 116 37.67 1.68 4.74
N PRO A 117 38.23 2.34 5.77
CA PRO A 117 37.48 2.73 6.96
C PRO A 117 36.34 3.71 6.66
N ASP A 118 36.51 4.60 5.67
CA ASP A 118 35.48 5.56 5.26
C ASP A 118 34.25 4.86 4.66
N ALA A 119 34.46 3.87 3.79
CA ALA A 119 33.37 3.09 3.19
C ALA A 119 32.62 2.23 4.24
N TYR A 120 33.33 1.67 5.22
CA TYR A 120 32.71 0.95 6.33
C TYR A 120 31.82 1.86 7.18
N LEU A 121 32.34 3.04 7.56
CA LEU A 121 31.58 4.03 8.32
C LEU A 121 30.36 4.53 7.55
N GLN A 122 30.51 4.79 6.25
CA GLN A 122 29.40 5.23 5.41
C GLN A 122 28.29 4.17 5.33
N ARG A 123 28.63 2.88 5.18
CA ARG A 123 27.65 1.78 5.19
C ARG A 123 26.99 1.62 6.57
N GLY A 124 27.76 1.74 7.65
CA GLY A 124 27.25 1.69 9.03
C GLY A 124 26.26 2.82 9.33
N VAL A 125 26.61 4.06 8.94
CA VAL A 125 25.72 5.22 9.04
C VAL A 125 24.49 5.02 8.15
N GLN A 126 24.65 4.56 6.92
CA GLN A 126 23.53 4.35 6.01
C GLN A 126 22.58 3.25 6.53
N GLN A 127 23.09 2.16 7.12
CA GLN A 127 22.26 1.14 7.77
C GLN A 127 21.53 1.68 9.01
N ALA A 128 22.21 2.48 9.84
CA ALA A 128 21.60 3.06 11.04
C ALA A 128 20.55 4.14 10.71
N VAL A 129 20.79 4.95 9.67
CA VAL A 129 19.93 6.08 9.29
C VAL A 129 18.80 5.65 8.36
N SER A 130 18.95 4.59 7.55
CA SER A 130 17.90 4.09 6.65
C SER A 130 16.52 3.90 7.30
N PRO A 131 16.37 3.21 8.45
CA PRO A 131 15.06 3.05 9.09
C PRO A 131 14.49 4.38 9.60
N VAL A 132 15.34 5.27 10.13
CA VAL A 132 14.93 6.61 10.60
C VAL A 132 14.46 7.46 9.43
N MET A 133 15.18 7.43 8.31
CA MET A 133 14.82 8.14 7.08
C MET A 133 13.51 7.61 6.50
N GLY A 134 13.31 6.29 6.54
CA GLY A 134 12.06 5.64 6.13
C GLY A 134 10.88 6.05 7.01
N GLN A 135 11.07 6.10 8.33
CA GLN A 135 10.06 6.55 9.28
C GLN A 135 9.72 8.04 9.10
N LEU A 136 10.73 8.89 8.90
CA LEU A 136 10.53 10.32 8.63
C LEU A 136 9.74 10.54 7.33
N LYS A 137 10.09 9.79 6.28
CA LYS A 137 9.35 9.77 5.01
C LYS A 137 7.90 9.33 5.20
N ALA A 138 7.66 8.26 5.95
CA ALA A 138 6.30 7.81 6.24
C ALA A 138 5.50 8.85 7.04
N MET A 139 6.14 9.53 8.00
CA MET A 139 5.52 10.61 8.78
C MET A 139 5.18 11.82 7.89
N GLN A 140 6.10 12.25 7.04
CA GLN A 140 5.88 13.33 6.07
C GLN A 140 4.74 12.98 5.12
N ARG A 141 4.69 11.74 4.60
CA ARG A 141 3.57 11.27 3.78
C ARG A 141 2.25 11.34 4.55
N GLY A 142 2.20 10.83 5.78
CA GLY A 142 1.02 10.89 6.62
C GLY A 142 0.56 12.32 6.93
N MET A 143 1.49 13.26 7.07
CA MET A 143 1.18 14.69 7.22
C MET A 143 0.58 15.27 5.94
N ALA A 144 1.10 14.91 4.77
CA ALA A 144 0.54 15.32 3.48
C ALA A 144 -0.87 14.73 3.30
N ASP A 145 -1.08 13.46 3.63
CA ASP A 145 -2.40 12.82 3.58
C ASP A 145 -3.40 13.51 4.53
N MET A 146 -2.94 13.95 5.71
CA MET A 146 -3.77 14.72 6.64
C MET A 146 -4.11 16.13 6.11
N MET A 147 -3.15 16.79 5.45
CA MET A 147 -3.35 18.10 4.85
C MET A 147 -4.34 18.07 3.69
N PHE A 148 -4.32 17.00 2.88
CA PHE A 148 -5.20 16.79 1.74
C PHE A 148 -6.33 15.79 2.02
N ARG A 149 -6.75 15.66 3.28
CA ARG A 149 -7.79 14.71 3.72
C ARG A 149 -9.11 14.82 2.95
N ASP A 150 -9.41 16.01 2.42
CA ASP A 150 -10.64 16.28 1.68
C ASP A 150 -10.66 15.58 0.31
N LYS A 151 -9.49 15.15 -0.20
CA LYS A 151 -9.32 14.41 -1.45
C LYS A 151 -8.43 13.17 -1.22
N PRO A 152 -9.01 12.06 -0.72
CA PRO A 152 -8.25 10.85 -0.47
C PRO A 152 -7.64 10.31 -1.77
N GLY A 153 -6.34 9.99 -1.73
CA GLY A 153 -5.60 9.48 -2.89
C GLY A 153 -4.90 10.55 -3.73
N LEU A 154 -5.22 11.85 -3.55
CA LEU A 154 -4.58 12.94 -4.30
C LEU A 154 -3.06 12.94 -4.15
N VAL A 155 -2.57 12.66 -2.94
CA VAL A 155 -1.13 12.59 -2.64
C VAL A 155 -0.45 11.46 -3.42
N GLY A 156 -1.10 10.29 -3.49
CA GLY A 156 -0.57 9.15 -4.25
C GLY A 156 -0.62 9.35 -5.76
N GLU A 157 -1.69 9.98 -6.26
CA GLU A 157 -1.81 10.33 -7.68
C GLU A 157 -0.76 11.36 -8.09
N ALA A 158 -0.59 12.42 -7.30
CA ALA A 158 0.40 13.45 -7.55
C ALA A 158 1.83 12.92 -7.46
N GLU A 159 2.13 12.07 -6.47
CA GLU A 159 3.41 11.36 -6.36
C GLU A 159 3.69 10.53 -7.62
N LYS A 160 2.70 9.78 -8.10
CA LYS A 160 2.84 8.96 -9.30
C LYS A 160 3.06 9.82 -10.55
N ALA A 161 2.28 10.88 -10.71
CA ALA A 161 2.40 11.80 -11.85
C ALA A 161 3.75 12.53 -11.85
N PHE A 162 4.23 12.93 -10.67
CA PHE A 162 5.55 13.55 -10.51
C PHE A 162 6.68 12.59 -10.86
N ASN A 163 6.63 11.36 -10.34
CA ASN A 163 7.62 10.33 -10.64
C ASN A 163 7.61 9.94 -12.13
N ASP A 164 6.44 9.84 -12.75
CA ASP A 164 6.32 9.58 -14.20
C ASP A 164 6.93 10.73 -15.02
N ALA A 165 6.65 11.98 -14.66
CA ALA A 165 7.23 13.14 -15.33
C ALA A 165 8.76 13.25 -15.12
N ALA A 166 9.26 12.86 -13.94
CA ALA A 166 10.69 12.79 -13.65
C ALA A 166 11.37 11.70 -14.50
N ASN A 167 10.79 10.51 -14.58
CA ASN A 167 11.30 9.39 -15.36
C ASN A 167 11.25 9.66 -16.87
N ALA A 168 10.21 10.35 -17.34
CA ALA A 168 10.06 10.78 -18.72
C ALA A 168 10.98 11.94 -19.10
N GLY A 169 11.78 12.48 -18.17
CA GLY A 169 12.69 13.60 -18.41
C GLY A 169 11.98 14.92 -18.69
N ARG A 170 10.69 15.04 -18.33
CA ARG A 170 9.92 16.29 -18.45
C ARG A 170 10.23 17.29 -17.35
N LEU A 171 10.82 16.82 -16.25
CA LEU A 171 11.26 17.63 -15.12
C LEU A 171 12.78 17.81 -15.15
N SER A 172 13.25 19.01 -14.83
CA SER A 172 14.69 19.25 -14.69
C SER A 172 15.23 18.55 -13.45
N ARG A 173 16.48 18.08 -13.51
CA ARG A 173 17.16 17.44 -12.37
C ARG A 173 17.22 18.36 -11.14
N GLU A 174 17.33 19.67 -11.35
CA GLU A 174 17.35 20.66 -10.27
C GLU A 174 15.98 20.80 -9.60
N PHE A 175 14.90 20.80 -10.40
CA PHE A 175 13.55 20.85 -9.86
C PHE A 175 13.23 19.61 -9.03
N ILE A 176 13.64 18.42 -9.49
CA ILE A 176 13.48 17.18 -8.73
C ILE A 176 14.22 17.26 -7.39
N GLN A 177 15.46 17.77 -7.39
CA GLN A 177 16.22 17.96 -6.14
C GLN A 177 15.57 18.99 -5.21
N GLN A 178 15.05 20.09 -5.76
CA GLN A 178 14.34 21.11 -4.99
C GLN A 178 13.09 20.52 -4.31
N VAL A 179 12.29 19.76 -5.04
CA VAL A 179 11.08 19.10 -4.49
C VAL A 179 11.47 18.08 -3.43
N ASN A 180 12.50 17.26 -3.67
CA ASN A 180 12.98 16.28 -2.70
C ASN A 180 13.61 16.90 -1.45
N SER A 181 14.16 18.12 -1.57
CA SER A 181 14.76 18.86 -0.45
C SER A 181 13.76 19.75 0.29
N SER A 182 12.52 19.83 -0.19
CA SER A 182 11.47 20.60 0.46
C SER A 182 11.07 19.98 1.81
N GLU A 183 10.43 20.80 2.65
CA GLU A 183 9.97 20.39 4.00
C GLU A 183 9.08 19.13 3.97
N ASN A 184 8.28 19.01 2.91
CA ASN A 184 7.50 17.82 2.63
C ASN A 184 7.42 17.56 1.10
N PRO A 185 8.13 16.55 0.59
CA PRO A 185 8.17 16.29 -0.85
C PRO A 185 6.81 15.87 -1.43
N TRP A 186 5.92 15.26 -0.64
CA TRP A 186 4.58 14.88 -1.09
C TRP A 186 3.67 16.09 -1.28
N VAL A 187 3.76 17.08 -0.39
CA VAL A 187 3.00 18.33 -0.53
C VAL A 187 3.46 19.08 -1.78
N ALA A 188 4.77 19.21 -1.97
CA ALA A 188 5.34 19.85 -3.16
C ALA A 188 4.97 19.12 -4.47
N ALA A 189 4.91 17.79 -4.45
CA ALA A 189 4.43 17.01 -5.59
C ALA A 189 2.95 17.27 -5.90
N VAL A 190 2.10 17.39 -4.87
CA VAL A 190 0.68 17.75 -5.01
C VAL A 190 0.51 19.16 -5.56
N GLU A 191 1.29 20.13 -5.09
CA GLU A 191 1.26 21.49 -5.62
C GLU A 191 1.70 21.54 -7.09
N TRP A 192 2.76 20.82 -7.45
CA TRP A 192 3.19 20.70 -8.84
C TRP A 192 2.09 20.08 -9.71
N HIS A 193 1.44 19.00 -9.24
CA HIS A 193 0.38 18.34 -9.97
C HIS A 193 -0.83 19.28 -10.16
N GLN A 194 -1.21 20.02 -9.12
CA GLN A 194 -2.24 21.06 -9.23
C GLN A 194 -1.84 22.16 -10.21
N GLN A 195 -0.58 22.63 -10.19
CA GLN A 195 -0.11 23.61 -11.16
C GLN A 195 -0.19 23.07 -12.59
N GLN A 196 0.12 21.80 -12.83
CA GLN A 196 -0.03 21.15 -14.13
C GLN A 196 -1.51 21.07 -14.55
N THR A 197 -2.41 20.67 -13.65
CA THR A 197 -3.85 20.64 -13.92
C THR A 197 -4.38 22.03 -14.22
N VAL A 198 -4.00 23.04 -13.43
CA VAL A 198 -4.38 24.43 -13.65
C VAL A 198 -3.81 24.96 -14.96
N MET A 199 -2.55 24.65 -15.29
CA MET A 199 -1.97 25.01 -16.59
C MET A 199 -2.73 24.35 -17.76
N ALA A 200 -3.16 23.10 -17.60
CA ALA A 200 -3.97 22.40 -18.58
C ALA A 200 -5.40 22.98 -18.69
N GLU A 201 -6.00 23.41 -17.58
CA GLU A 201 -7.35 24.00 -17.53
C GLU A 201 -7.39 25.44 -18.05
N ILE A 202 -6.39 26.26 -17.72
CA ILE A 202 -6.29 27.66 -18.16
C ILE A 202 -5.92 27.72 -19.65
N GLY A 203 -5.07 26.82 -20.14
CA GLY A 203 -4.51 26.89 -21.49
C GLY A 203 -3.80 28.22 -21.75
N SER A 204 -3.71 28.63 -23.01
CA SER A 204 -2.92 29.80 -23.45
C SER A 204 -3.42 31.17 -22.96
N ASP A 205 -4.50 31.27 -22.17
CA ASP A 205 -5.08 32.55 -21.75
C ASP A 205 -5.45 32.64 -20.24
N PRO A 206 -4.50 33.08 -19.40
CA PRO A 206 -4.70 33.35 -17.97
C PRO A 206 -5.71 34.46 -17.65
N ALA A 207 -6.02 35.34 -18.60
CA ALA A 207 -6.94 36.46 -18.38
C ALA A 207 -8.40 35.98 -18.43
N ALA A 208 -8.72 35.07 -19.35
CA ALA A 208 -10.06 34.50 -19.49
C ALA A 208 -10.45 33.65 -18.27
N TYR A 209 -9.52 32.88 -17.69
CA TYR A 209 -9.79 32.09 -16.48
C TYR A 209 -10.02 32.97 -15.25
N LYS A 210 -9.25 34.06 -15.08
CA LYS A 210 -9.47 35.04 -14.00
C LYS A 210 -10.81 35.77 -14.14
N GLN A 211 -11.30 35.97 -15.37
CA GLN A 211 -12.64 36.52 -15.60
C GLN A 211 -13.72 35.51 -15.19
N LYS A 212 -13.60 34.25 -15.62
CA LYS A 212 -14.54 33.19 -15.20
C LYS A 212 -14.61 33.03 -13.68
N LEU A 213 -13.46 32.96 -12.99
CA LEU A 213 -13.40 32.91 -11.53
C LEU A 213 -14.02 34.13 -10.85
N ARG A 214 -13.85 35.32 -11.41
CA ARG A 214 -14.50 36.54 -10.89
C ARG A 214 -16.00 36.51 -11.08
N ASP A 215 -16.47 36.03 -12.23
CA ASP A 215 -17.89 35.92 -12.53
C ASP A 215 -18.55 34.84 -11.66
N GLU A 216 -17.88 33.72 -11.44
CA GLU A 216 -18.32 32.62 -10.58
C GLU A 216 -18.34 33.03 -9.10
N LEU A 217 -17.28 33.71 -8.61
CA LEU A 217 -17.24 34.21 -7.24
C LEU A 217 -18.25 35.36 -7.00
N LYS A 218 -18.56 36.16 -8.02
CA LYS A 218 -19.62 37.17 -7.95
C LYS A 218 -21.01 36.54 -7.99
N ALA A 219 -21.19 35.47 -8.76
CA ALA A 219 -22.42 34.70 -8.79
C ALA A 219 -22.66 33.97 -7.45
N GLU A 220 -21.61 33.40 -6.86
CA GLU A 220 -21.69 32.73 -5.55
C GLU A 220 -21.95 33.73 -4.43
N LEU A 221 -21.26 34.88 -4.42
CA LEU A 221 -21.55 35.95 -3.45
C LEU A 221 -22.97 36.51 -3.62
N MET A 222 -23.47 36.60 -4.85
CA MET A 222 -24.85 37.02 -5.13
C MET A 222 -25.87 35.93 -4.76
N ALA A 223 -25.52 34.65 -4.89
CA ALA A 223 -26.33 33.52 -4.46
C ALA A 223 -26.36 33.39 -2.94
N GLU A 224 -25.25 33.64 -2.25
CA GLU A 224 -25.15 33.67 -0.80
C GLU A 224 -25.85 34.91 -0.21
N PHE A 225 -25.80 36.05 -0.90
CA PHE A 225 -26.60 37.23 -0.53
C PHE A 225 -28.11 37.00 -0.74
N GLN A 226 -28.50 36.24 -1.77
CA GLN A 226 -29.89 35.85 -2.00
C GLN A 226 -30.36 34.72 -1.07
N GLN A 227 -29.53 33.74 -0.74
CA GLN A 227 -29.84 32.69 0.25
C GLN A 227 -29.84 33.23 1.68
N GLY A 228 -29.03 34.25 1.97
CA GLY A 228 -29.07 35.03 3.22
C GLY A 228 -30.30 35.93 3.33
N GLN A 229 -31.05 36.16 2.25
CA GLN A 229 -32.36 36.80 2.24
C GLN A 229 -33.48 35.74 2.28
N GLN A 230 -33.56 35.00 3.39
CA GLN A 230 -34.85 34.43 3.78
C GLN A 230 -35.84 35.58 4.07
N PRO A 231 -37.07 35.57 3.50
CA PRO A 231 -38.11 36.52 3.86
C PRO A 231 -38.63 36.18 5.26
N GLY A 232 -37.98 36.71 6.29
CA GLY A 232 -38.37 36.49 7.69
C GLY A 232 -37.47 37.14 8.74
N ALA A 233 -36.24 37.55 8.40
CA ALA A 233 -35.38 38.27 9.33
C ALA A 233 -34.86 39.56 8.70
N GLN A 234 -35.62 40.65 8.88
CA GLN A 234 -35.14 42.01 8.66
C GLN A 234 -34.01 42.29 9.66
N ARG A 235 -32.78 41.89 9.34
CA ARG A 235 -31.60 42.54 9.90
C ARG A 235 -31.43 43.84 9.13
N ALA A 236 -31.98 44.91 9.69
CA ALA A 236 -31.65 46.26 9.26
C ALA A 236 -30.13 46.40 9.22
N ALA A 237 -29.58 46.79 8.07
CA ALA A 237 -28.16 47.06 7.94
C ALA A 237 -27.77 48.07 9.03
N PRO A 238 -26.66 47.88 9.75
CA PRO A 238 -26.22 48.85 10.74
C PRO A 238 -25.88 50.15 10.02
N VAL A 239 -26.78 51.14 10.14
CA VAL A 239 -26.56 52.49 9.63
C VAL A 239 -25.47 53.11 10.49
N MET A 240 -24.27 53.26 9.93
CA MET A 240 -23.21 54.01 10.57
C MET A 240 -23.65 55.49 10.68
N PRO A 241 -23.66 56.10 11.88
CA PRO A 241 -23.99 57.50 12.00
C PRO A 241 -22.87 58.33 11.35
N GLY A 242 -23.23 59.19 10.38
CA GLY A 242 -22.28 60.05 9.68
C GLY A 242 -21.60 61.13 10.53
N ASN A 243 -21.86 61.17 11.85
CA ASN A 243 -21.18 62.06 12.79
C ASN A 243 -21.11 61.42 14.19
N PHE A 244 -19.89 61.17 14.68
CA PHE A 244 -19.63 60.55 15.98
C PHE A 244 -19.69 61.54 17.15
N ALA A 245 -19.68 62.85 16.89
CA ALA A 245 -19.61 63.87 17.94
C ALA A 245 -20.97 64.15 18.62
N THR A 246 -22.09 63.90 17.94
CA THR A 246 -23.44 64.20 18.46
C THR A 246 -24.46 63.09 18.19
N GLY A 247 -24.07 62.01 17.49
CA GLY A 247 -24.95 60.90 17.15
C GLY A 247 -25.13 59.94 18.32
N ARG A 248 -26.38 59.74 18.76
CA ARG A 248 -26.71 58.73 19.79
C ARG A 248 -26.52 57.33 19.20
N ASN A 249 -25.84 56.46 19.94
CA ASN A 249 -25.69 55.04 19.57
C ASN A 249 -27.07 54.35 19.59
N VAL A 250 -27.56 53.96 18.41
CA VAL A 250 -28.84 53.24 18.20
C VAL A 250 -28.64 51.76 17.84
N GLY A 251 -27.42 51.24 17.97
CA GLY A 251 -27.16 49.81 17.83
C GLY A 251 -27.80 49.04 18.98
N ALA A 252 -28.59 48.01 18.66
CA ALA A 252 -29.16 47.10 19.65
C ALA A 252 -28.01 46.45 20.44
N ARG A 253 -27.85 46.82 21.70
CA ARG A 253 -26.80 46.26 22.57
C ARG A 253 -27.21 44.84 22.96
N THR A 254 -26.65 43.84 22.29
CA THR A 254 -26.75 42.44 22.70
C THR A 254 -25.67 42.15 23.73
N GLY A 255 -25.92 42.54 24.97
CA GLY A 255 -25.13 42.18 26.14
C GLY A 255 -26.04 42.16 27.37
N PRO A 256 -25.76 41.34 28.40
CA PRO A 256 -26.54 41.34 29.62
C PRO A 256 -26.58 42.77 30.18
N ALA A 257 -27.80 43.29 30.37
CA ALA A 257 -27.98 44.61 30.96
C ALA A 257 -27.34 44.60 32.35
N TYR A 258 -26.34 45.45 32.57
CA TYR A 258 -25.69 45.59 33.86
C TYR A 258 -26.75 45.95 34.91
N SER A 259 -27.17 44.97 35.72
CA SER A 259 -28.30 45.13 36.66
C SER A 259 -27.86 45.57 38.05
N GLY A 260 -26.76 46.33 38.13
CA GLY A 260 -26.19 46.81 39.38
C GLY A 260 -25.22 45.83 40.04
N PRO A 261 -24.64 46.21 41.19
CA PRO A 261 -23.70 45.37 41.92
C PRO A 261 -24.40 44.08 42.42
N PRO A 262 -23.69 42.95 42.45
CA PRO A 262 -24.24 41.68 42.93
C PRO A 262 -24.72 41.82 44.38
N ALA A 263 -25.84 41.15 44.71
CA ALA A 263 -26.40 41.17 46.06
C ALA A 263 -25.39 40.60 47.07
N LEU A 264 -25.31 41.19 48.26
CA LEU A 264 -24.36 40.80 49.31
C LEU A 264 -24.48 39.32 49.72
N ASP A 265 -25.68 38.74 49.62
CA ASP A 265 -25.94 37.32 49.87
C ASP A 265 -25.22 36.39 48.89
N ASP A 266 -25.01 36.83 47.64
CA ASP A 266 -24.29 36.09 46.60
C ASP A 266 -22.76 36.16 46.82
N ILE A 267 -22.29 37.25 47.43
CA ILE A 267 -20.88 37.47 47.77
C ILE A 267 -20.49 36.71 49.04
N LEU A 268 -21.38 36.65 50.02
CA LEU A 268 -21.08 36.07 51.34
C LEU A 268 -21.29 34.56 51.41
N GLY A 269 -21.85 33.94 50.37
CA GLY A 269 -21.99 32.49 50.20
C GLY A 269 -22.89 31.85 51.25
N GLN A 270 -23.99 31.23 50.82
CA GLN A 270 -24.88 30.45 51.70
C GLN A 270 -24.11 29.34 52.44
N ARG A 271 -23.60 29.63 53.65
CA ARG A 271 -23.27 28.63 54.64
C ARG A 271 -24.56 28.21 55.34
N ARG A 272 -25.15 27.12 54.87
CA ARG A 272 -25.82 26.15 55.74
C ARG A 272 -25.56 24.75 55.22
#